data_AF-A0A3M1J0E3-F1
#
_entry.id   AF-A0A3M1J0E3-F1
#
_cell.length_a   1.000
_cell.length_b   1.000
_cell.length_c   1.000
_cell.angle_alpha   90.00
_cell.angle_beta   90.00
_cell.angle_gamma   90.00
#
_symmetry.space_group_name_H-M   'P 1'
#
loop_
_entity.id
_entity.type
_entity.pdbx_description
1 polymer ?
#
loop_
_entity_poly.entity_id
_entity_poly.type
_entity_poly.pdbx_seq_one_letter_code
_entity_poly.pdbx_strand_id
1 'polypeptide(L)'
;MSAQTDIFRRLVSDRLGDPPVCVPPDTSVLEVVQRMEAETATCAVLIDKKWRPVGIITEQDVTRRIAFRVAPETPASEVMTSPVVTIAASDYLYHAVAFMRRRGLRHIPVLNDEGMVCGMLSLSEALGFLSEETLNLMHALTHEQTMEGLHAVKSAQVQLAEALFENNVPVPEVQALLTDINRDIHARILRRNLKQMESEKEWGPAPVEFSLIILGSGGRGENFLFPDQDNGFILDDYPDADHARIDPYFIELAERMT
;
A
#
# COMPACT_ATOMS: atom_id res chain seq x y z
N MET A 1 -5.86 -14.81 -26.34
CA MET A 1 -6.12 -14.39 -24.95
C MET A 1 -4.86 -13.69 -24.47
N SER A 2 -4.85 -12.36 -24.47
CA SER A 2 -3.63 -11.61 -24.17
C SER A 2 -3.39 -11.62 -22.66
N ALA A 3 -2.22 -12.08 -22.23
CA ALA A 3 -1.78 -12.05 -20.83
C ALA A 3 -1.63 -10.63 -20.24
N GLN A 4 -1.84 -9.58 -21.05
CA GLN A 4 -1.50 -8.19 -20.75
C GLN A 4 -2.35 -7.56 -19.63
N THR A 5 -3.61 -7.96 -19.44
CA THR A 5 -4.52 -7.37 -18.42
C THR A 5 -4.91 -8.32 -17.29
N ASP A 6 -4.35 -9.53 -17.27
CA ASP A 6 -4.77 -10.60 -16.35
C ASP A 6 -4.49 -10.25 -14.88
N ILE A 7 -3.47 -9.42 -14.62
CA ILE A 7 -3.15 -8.90 -13.27
C ILE A 7 -4.28 -8.07 -12.65
N PHE A 8 -5.10 -7.42 -13.47
CA PHE A 8 -6.19 -6.57 -12.99
C PHE A 8 -7.42 -7.37 -12.57
N ARG A 9 -7.49 -8.66 -12.93
CA ARG A 9 -8.56 -9.58 -12.50
C ARG A 9 -8.14 -10.56 -11.42
N ARG A 10 -6.84 -10.82 -11.32
CA ARG A 10 -6.31 -11.79 -10.36
C ARG A 10 -6.37 -11.23 -8.96
N LEU A 11 -6.72 -12.10 -8.03
CA LEU A 11 -6.57 -11.86 -6.61
C LEU A 11 -5.13 -12.18 -6.19
N VAL A 12 -4.73 -11.66 -5.03
CA VAL A 12 -3.47 -12.04 -4.40
C VAL A 12 -3.43 -13.55 -4.16
N SER A 13 -4.56 -14.17 -3.80
CA SER A 13 -4.69 -15.62 -3.64
C SER A 13 -4.32 -16.43 -4.88
N ASP A 14 -4.46 -15.87 -6.08
CA ASP A 14 -4.16 -16.56 -7.34
C ASP A 14 -2.65 -16.67 -7.61
N ARG A 15 -1.83 -15.96 -6.82
CA ARG A 15 -0.37 -15.83 -6.96
C ARG A 15 0.34 -15.87 -5.61
N LEU A 16 -0.16 -16.69 -4.69
CA LEU A 16 0.61 -17.01 -3.49
C LEU A 16 1.86 -17.78 -3.91
N GLY A 17 3.01 -17.28 -3.47
CA GLY A 17 4.24 -18.07 -3.45
C GLY A 17 4.15 -19.15 -2.36
N ASP A 18 5.26 -19.85 -2.16
CA ASP A 18 5.36 -20.79 -1.05
C ASP A 18 5.09 -20.09 0.29
N PRO A 19 4.42 -20.78 1.24
CA PRO A 19 4.13 -20.20 2.54
C PRO A 19 5.44 -19.74 3.20
N PRO A 20 5.46 -18.54 3.81
CA PRO A 20 6.69 -18.01 4.36
C PRO A 20 7.13 -18.85 5.56
N VAL A 21 8.44 -18.85 5.84
CA VAL A 21 8.98 -19.33 7.11
C VAL A 21 8.29 -18.55 8.23
N CYS A 22 7.47 -19.23 9.02
CA CYS A 22 6.77 -18.63 10.15
C CYS A 22 7.38 -19.10 11.47
N VAL A 23 7.74 -18.16 12.34
CA VAL A 23 8.39 -18.43 13.63
C VAL A 23 7.75 -17.61 14.76
N PRO A 24 7.75 -18.11 16.01
CA PRO A 24 7.42 -17.30 17.18
C PRO A 24 8.37 -16.09 17.36
N PRO A 25 7.96 -15.02 18.07
CA PRO A 25 8.79 -13.83 18.22
C PRO A 25 10.00 -14.03 19.15
N ASP A 26 9.90 -15.00 20.05
CA ASP A 26 10.93 -15.41 21.01
C ASP A 26 11.96 -16.39 20.42
N THR A 27 11.75 -16.85 19.18
CA THR A 27 12.73 -17.65 18.43
C THR A 27 14.05 -16.88 18.30
N SER A 28 15.17 -17.56 18.54
CA SER A 28 16.49 -16.94 18.42
C SER A 28 16.80 -16.54 16.97
N VAL A 29 17.54 -15.46 16.79
CA VAL A 29 18.02 -15.02 15.47
C VAL A 29 18.73 -16.15 14.71
N LEU A 30 19.55 -16.95 15.41
CA LEU A 30 20.25 -18.09 14.82
C LEU A 30 19.27 -19.08 14.20
N GLU A 31 18.25 -19.47 14.96
CA GLU A 31 17.23 -20.42 14.51
C GLU A 31 16.42 -19.84 13.35
N VAL A 32 16.08 -18.55 13.37
CA VAL A 32 15.41 -17.89 12.24
C VAL A 32 16.25 -18.00 10.97
N VAL A 33 17.54 -17.66 11.02
CA VAL A 33 18.44 -17.74 9.86
C VAL A 33 18.61 -19.18 9.38
N GLN A 34 18.75 -20.15 10.29
CA GLN A 34 18.84 -21.56 9.95
C GLN A 34 17.56 -22.07 9.26
N ARG A 35 16.38 -21.64 9.71
CA ARG A 35 15.12 -21.99 9.05
C ARG A 35 14.99 -21.34 7.68
N MET A 36 15.35 -20.07 7.55
CA MET A 36 15.40 -19.39 6.26
C MET A 36 16.33 -20.11 5.27
N GLU A 37 17.51 -20.54 5.72
CA GLU A 37 18.45 -21.31 4.90
C GLU A 37 17.89 -22.68 4.51
N ALA A 38 17.38 -23.44 5.48
CA ALA A 38 16.86 -24.80 5.26
C ALA A 38 15.65 -24.83 4.32
N GLU A 39 14.80 -23.81 4.39
CA GLU A 39 13.60 -23.67 3.56
C GLU A 39 13.86 -22.82 2.30
N THR A 40 15.11 -22.40 2.05
CA THR A 40 15.49 -21.51 0.92
C THR A 40 14.66 -20.23 0.84
N ALA A 41 14.21 -19.71 1.98
CA ALA A 41 13.33 -18.57 2.08
C ALA A 41 14.10 -17.26 2.26
N THR A 42 13.70 -16.23 1.51
CA THR A 42 14.33 -14.89 1.55
C THR A 42 13.83 -14.02 2.72
N CYS A 43 12.82 -14.50 3.45
CA CYS A 43 12.28 -13.83 4.63
C CYS A 43 11.59 -14.82 5.58
N ALA A 44 11.47 -14.40 6.85
CA ALA A 44 10.71 -15.07 7.88
C ALA A 44 9.70 -14.10 8.50
N VAL A 45 8.46 -14.56 8.69
CA VAL A 45 7.39 -13.82 9.35
C VAL A 45 7.28 -14.27 10.79
N LEU A 46 7.33 -13.29 11.70
CA LEU A 46 7.11 -13.55 13.12
C LEU A 46 5.61 -13.57 13.38
N ILE A 47 5.10 -14.65 13.97
CA ILE A 47 3.68 -14.86 14.21
C ILE A 47 3.37 -15.08 15.70
N ASP A 48 2.22 -14.59 16.15
CA ASP A 48 1.71 -14.88 17.49
C ASP A 48 1.11 -16.30 17.59
N LYS A 49 0.64 -16.69 18.78
CA LYS A 49 0.00 -17.99 19.02
C LYS A 49 -1.30 -18.23 18.22
N LYS A 50 -1.85 -17.19 17.60
CA LYS A 50 -3.03 -17.22 16.74
C LYS A 50 -2.67 -17.10 15.26
N TRP A 51 -1.41 -17.32 14.88
CA TRP A 51 -0.93 -17.20 13.49
C TRP A 51 -1.03 -15.79 12.89
N ARG A 52 -1.18 -14.76 13.72
CA ARG A 52 -1.22 -13.37 13.26
C ARG A 52 0.18 -12.80 13.20
N PRO A 53 0.55 -12.08 12.12
CA PRO A 53 1.91 -11.60 11.96
C PRO A 53 2.16 -10.38 12.85
N VAL A 54 3.31 -10.37 13.52
CA VAL A 54 3.74 -9.28 14.43
C VAL A 54 5.02 -8.58 13.96
N GLY A 55 5.74 -9.21 13.02
CA GLY A 55 6.93 -8.64 12.39
C GLY A 55 7.44 -9.49 11.25
N ILE A 56 8.49 -9.00 10.59
CA ILE A 56 9.18 -9.70 9.50
C ILE A 56 10.69 -9.48 9.58
N ILE A 57 11.46 -10.50 9.21
CA ILE A 57 12.91 -10.45 9.01
C ILE A 57 13.19 -10.88 7.57
N THR A 58 13.98 -10.08 6.85
CA THR A 58 14.41 -10.39 5.47
C THR A 58 15.93 -10.64 5.42
N GLU A 59 16.43 -11.24 4.35
CA GLU A 59 17.88 -11.35 4.08
C GLU A 59 18.61 -10.00 4.15
N GLN A 60 17.93 -8.92 3.75
CA GLN A 60 18.48 -7.57 3.84
C GLN A 60 18.64 -7.12 5.29
N ASP A 61 17.76 -7.55 6.19
CA ASP A 61 17.87 -7.28 7.62
C ASP A 61 18.97 -8.10 8.25
N VAL A 62 19.08 -9.37 7.84
CA VAL A 62 20.19 -10.26 8.23
C VAL A 62 21.53 -9.60 7.92
N THR A 63 21.72 -9.17 6.67
CA THR A 63 22.98 -8.56 6.22
C THR A 63 23.23 -7.16 6.80
N ARG A 64 22.20 -6.31 6.92
CA ARG A 64 22.39 -4.89 7.32
C ARG A 64 22.33 -4.64 8.81
N ARG A 65 21.60 -5.44 9.58
CA ARG A 65 21.29 -5.14 10.99
C ARG A 65 21.69 -6.25 11.95
N ILE A 66 21.70 -7.51 11.52
CA ILE A 66 21.87 -8.66 12.41
C ILE A 66 23.30 -9.20 12.38
N ALA A 67 23.79 -9.54 11.19
CA ALA A 67 25.11 -10.16 11.01
C ALA A 67 26.21 -9.29 11.63
N PHE A 68 26.99 -9.90 12.52
CA PHE A 68 28.10 -9.29 13.27
C PHE A 68 27.71 -8.13 14.21
N ARG A 69 26.42 -7.90 14.46
CA ARG A 69 25.93 -6.81 15.33
C ARG A 69 25.11 -7.30 16.51
N VAL A 70 24.53 -8.49 16.41
CA VAL A 70 23.61 -9.06 17.39
C VAL A 70 24.05 -10.47 17.76
N ALA A 71 23.90 -10.86 19.03
CA ALA A 71 24.23 -12.21 19.48
C ALA A 71 23.28 -13.23 18.84
N PRO A 72 23.74 -14.42 18.42
CA PRO A 72 22.88 -15.43 17.77
C PRO A 72 21.65 -15.83 18.60
N GLU A 73 21.76 -15.79 19.92
CA GLU A 73 20.72 -16.16 20.88
C GLU A 73 19.67 -15.06 21.10
N THR A 74 19.89 -13.87 20.55
CA THR A 74 18.97 -12.73 20.70
C THR A 74 17.60 -13.09 20.13
N PRO A 75 16.49 -12.79 20.82
CA PRO A 75 15.14 -12.98 20.29
C PRO A 75 14.91 -12.23 18.97
N ALA A 76 14.29 -12.88 18.00
CA ALA A 76 13.97 -12.29 16.70
C ALA A 76 13.07 -11.05 16.81
N SER A 77 12.23 -10.98 17.85
CA SER A 77 11.41 -9.80 18.16
C SER A 77 12.22 -8.51 18.38
N GLU A 78 13.49 -8.59 18.77
CA GLU A 78 14.33 -7.42 19.00
C GLU A 78 14.91 -6.82 17.71
N VAL A 79 14.93 -7.60 16.63
CA VAL A 79 15.56 -7.21 15.35
C VAL A 79 14.59 -7.18 14.16
N MET A 80 13.35 -7.63 14.36
CA MET A 80 12.32 -7.63 13.33
C MET A 80 11.91 -6.20 12.90
N THR A 81 11.40 -6.09 11.67
CA THR A 81 10.64 -4.91 11.27
C THR A 81 9.20 -5.05 11.76
N SER A 82 8.74 -4.07 12.53
CA SER A 82 7.39 -4.03 13.11
C SER A 82 6.85 -2.59 13.13
N PRO A 83 5.54 -2.35 12.90
CA PRO A 83 4.54 -3.35 12.51
C PRO A 83 4.81 -3.87 11.09
N VAL A 84 4.55 -5.16 10.87
CA VAL A 84 4.66 -5.76 9.54
C VAL A 84 3.52 -5.28 8.65
N VAL A 85 3.89 -4.86 7.45
CA VAL A 85 2.92 -4.48 6.42
C VAL A 85 2.39 -5.76 5.78
N THR A 86 1.07 -5.88 5.65
CA THR A 86 0.39 -7.09 5.15
C THR A 86 -0.64 -6.73 4.07
N ILE A 87 -1.16 -7.75 3.40
CA ILE A 87 -2.24 -7.61 2.40
C ILE A 87 -3.27 -8.74 2.52
N ALA A 88 -4.52 -8.53 2.14
CA ALA A 88 -5.53 -9.58 2.17
C ALA A 88 -5.42 -10.50 0.93
N ALA A 89 -5.72 -11.78 1.12
CA ALA A 89 -5.77 -12.74 0.01
C ALA A 89 -6.83 -12.38 -1.04
N SER A 90 -7.89 -11.69 -0.60
CA SER A 90 -8.99 -11.19 -1.44
C SER A 90 -8.68 -9.87 -2.16
N ASP A 91 -7.53 -9.23 -1.90
CA ASP A 91 -7.15 -8.01 -2.61
C ASP A 91 -6.77 -8.33 -4.05
N TYR A 92 -6.97 -7.37 -4.95
CA TYR A 92 -6.52 -7.50 -6.33
C TYR A 92 -4.99 -7.41 -6.44
N LEU A 93 -4.40 -8.24 -7.30
CA LEU A 93 -2.96 -8.35 -7.47
C LEU A 93 -2.31 -7.05 -7.97
N TYR A 94 -2.99 -6.29 -8.83
CA TYR A 94 -2.48 -4.98 -9.28
C TYR A 94 -2.32 -4.02 -8.09
N HIS A 95 -3.26 -4.02 -7.14
CA HIS A 95 -3.24 -3.16 -5.96
C HIS A 95 -2.09 -3.56 -5.05
N ALA A 96 -1.88 -4.87 -4.88
CA ALA A 96 -0.74 -5.44 -4.15
C ALA A 96 0.60 -4.97 -4.73
N VAL A 97 0.79 -5.13 -6.04
CA VAL A 97 2.01 -4.70 -6.73
C VAL A 97 2.23 -3.20 -6.58
N ALA A 98 1.18 -2.41 -6.81
CA ALA A 98 1.23 -0.97 -6.66
C ALA A 98 1.60 -0.54 -5.23
N PHE A 99 1.05 -1.22 -4.24
CA PHE A 99 1.32 -0.98 -2.83
C PHE A 99 2.76 -1.37 -2.44
N MET A 100 3.23 -2.55 -2.84
CA MET A 100 4.59 -3.01 -2.62
C MET A 100 5.62 -2.05 -3.22
N ARG A 101 5.41 -1.62 -4.47
CA ARG A 101 6.28 -0.66 -5.16
C ARG A 101 6.35 0.69 -4.44
N ARG A 102 5.20 1.28 -4.08
CA ARG A 102 5.13 2.56 -3.34
C ARG A 102 5.88 2.51 -2.01
N ARG A 103 5.86 1.35 -1.34
CA ARG A 103 6.52 1.14 -0.05
C ARG A 103 7.95 0.58 -0.17
N GLY A 104 8.45 0.32 -1.38
CA GLY A 104 9.76 -0.30 -1.60
C GLY A 104 9.87 -1.74 -1.07
N LEU A 105 8.76 -2.46 -0.99
CA LEU A 105 8.69 -3.84 -0.47
C LEU A 105 8.93 -4.86 -1.58
N ARG A 106 9.73 -5.89 -1.27
CA ARG A 106 9.93 -7.05 -2.15
C ARG A 106 9.03 -8.22 -1.81
N HIS A 107 8.65 -8.34 -0.53
CA HIS A 107 7.83 -9.41 0.01
C HIS A 107 6.76 -8.80 0.91
N ILE A 108 5.53 -9.33 0.86
CA ILE A 108 4.43 -8.91 1.71
C ILE A 108 3.64 -10.15 2.19
N PRO A 109 3.52 -10.37 3.52
CA PRO A 109 2.69 -11.46 4.05
C PRO A 109 1.22 -11.27 3.64
N VAL A 110 0.60 -12.37 3.24
CA VAL A 110 -0.81 -12.41 2.83
C VAL A 110 -1.65 -13.00 3.95
N LEU A 111 -2.77 -12.35 4.25
CA LEU A 111 -3.71 -12.76 5.30
C LEU A 111 -4.99 -13.35 4.73
N ASN A 112 -5.51 -14.35 5.41
CA ASN A 112 -6.89 -14.81 5.20
C ASN A 112 -7.89 -13.91 5.95
N ASP A 113 -9.18 -14.20 5.81
CA ASP A 113 -10.26 -13.44 6.43
C ASP A 113 -10.23 -13.46 7.98
N GLU A 114 -9.52 -14.43 8.57
CA GLU A 114 -9.33 -14.53 10.03
C GLU A 114 -8.12 -13.71 10.53
N GLY A 115 -7.40 -13.03 9.62
CA GLY A 115 -6.20 -12.24 9.91
C GLY A 115 -4.94 -13.08 10.13
N MET A 116 -4.97 -14.36 9.76
CA MET A 116 -3.83 -15.27 9.88
C MET A 116 -3.01 -15.27 8.60
N VAL A 117 -1.69 -15.45 8.73
CA VAL A 117 -0.81 -15.61 7.56
C VAL A 117 -1.20 -16.87 6.79
N CYS A 118 -1.59 -16.71 5.53
CA CYS A 118 -1.93 -17.82 4.63
C CYS A 118 -0.96 -17.96 3.45
N GLY A 119 -0.05 -17.00 3.26
CA GLY A 119 0.97 -17.05 2.22
C GLY A 119 1.88 -15.82 2.20
N MET A 120 2.69 -15.76 1.16
CA MET A 120 3.60 -14.65 0.87
C MET A 120 3.44 -14.25 -0.58
N LEU A 121 3.43 -12.93 -0.85
CA LEU A 121 3.49 -12.41 -2.21
C LEU A 121 4.88 -11.80 -2.44
N SER A 122 5.59 -12.29 -3.46
CA SER A 122 6.82 -11.67 -3.96
C SER A 122 6.52 -10.71 -5.10
N LEU A 123 7.18 -9.54 -5.08
CA LEU A 123 7.06 -8.57 -6.17
C LEU A 123 7.56 -9.16 -7.49
N SER A 124 8.65 -9.93 -7.49
CA SER A 124 9.19 -10.52 -8.72
C SER A 124 8.23 -11.52 -9.36
N GLU A 125 7.56 -12.34 -8.55
CA GLU A 125 6.58 -13.34 -9.01
C GLU A 125 5.29 -12.68 -9.52
N ALA A 126 4.84 -11.64 -8.81
CA ALA A 126 3.69 -10.85 -9.22
C ALA A 126 3.94 -10.09 -10.55
N LEU A 127 5.19 -9.73 -10.83
CA LEU A 127 5.58 -9.02 -12.06
C LEU A 127 6.00 -9.96 -13.20
N GLY A 128 6.39 -11.20 -12.92
CA GLY A 128 7.12 -12.09 -13.85
C GLY A 128 6.38 -12.50 -15.14
N PHE A 129 5.13 -12.10 -15.31
CA PHE A 129 4.28 -12.40 -16.47
C PHE A 129 3.66 -11.15 -17.11
N LEU A 130 4.02 -9.97 -16.62
CA LEU A 130 3.52 -8.71 -17.16
C LEU A 130 4.33 -8.29 -18.37
N SER A 131 3.66 -7.74 -19.38
CA SER A 131 4.35 -7.10 -20.49
C SER A 131 4.97 -5.77 -20.06
N GLU A 132 5.93 -5.26 -20.84
CA GLU A 132 6.53 -3.94 -20.59
C GLU A 132 5.47 -2.84 -20.58
N GLU A 133 4.44 -2.93 -21.42
CA GLU A 133 3.34 -1.97 -21.44
C GLU A 133 2.57 -1.94 -20.12
N THR A 134 2.22 -3.11 -19.57
CA THR A 134 1.52 -3.22 -18.28
C THR A 134 2.39 -2.75 -17.11
N LEU A 135 3.69 -3.02 -17.16
CA LEU A 135 4.66 -2.52 -16.18
C LEU A 135 4.77 -1.00 -16.20
N ASN A 136 4.84 -0.41 -17.40
CA ASN A 136 4.88 1.04 -17.59
C ASN A 136 3.59 1.70 -17.09
N LEU A 137 2.44 1.09 -17.37
CA LEU A 137 1.14 1.56 -16.89
C LEU A 137 1.07 1.54 -15.36
N MET A 138 1.48 0.44 -14.73
CA MET A 138 1.58 0.38 -13.26
C MET A 138 2.59 1.38 -12.70
N HIS A 139 3.69 1.64 -13.40
CA HIS A 139 4.67 2.65 -12.96
C HIS A 139 4.08 4.05 -12.95
N ALA A 140 3.42 4.44 -14.05
CA ALA A 140 2.71 5.70 -14.16
C ALA A 140 1.69 5.84 -13.03
N LEU A 141 0.94 4.78 -12.71
CA LEU A 141 -0.04 4.79 -11.63
C LEU A 141 0.57 4.89 -10.23
N THR A 142 1.85 4.57 -10.01
CA THR A 142 2.40 4.33 -8.65
C THR A 142 3.48 5.29 -8.19
N HIS A 143 4.27 5.86 -9.10
CA HIS A 143 5.50 6.56 -8.72
C HIS A 143 5.44 8.09 -8.80
N GLU A 144 4.36 8.63 -9.36
CA GLU A 144 4.26 10.06 -9.59
C GLU A 144 3.81 10.84 -8.34
N GLN A 145 4.62 11.83 -7.95
CA GLN A 145 4.42 12.70 -6.77
C GLN A 145 4.32 14.20 -7.14
N THR A 146 4.52 14.55 -8.41
CA THR A 146 4.34 15.91 -8.92
C THR A 146 2.93 16.12 -9.44
N MET A 147 2.49 17.38 -9.55
CA MET A 147 1.19 17.67 -10.18
C MET A 147 1.17 17.23 -11.65
N GLU A 148 2.28 17.42 -12.38
CA GLU A 148 2.38 16.92 -13.76
C GLU A 148 2.28 15.39 -13.82
N GLY A 149 2.90 14.70 -12.86
CA GLY A 149 2.84 13.26 -12.75
C GLY A 149 1.43 12.75 -12.41
N LEU A 150 0.67 13.46 -11.57
CA LEU A 150 -0.74 13.14 -11.30
C LEU A 150 -1.63 13.32 -12.54
N HIS A 151 -1.35 14.29 -13.42
CA HIS A 151 -2.02 14.36 -14.72
C HIS A 151 -1.68 13.16 -15.60
N ALA A 152 -0.43 12.69 -15.57
CA ALA A 152 -0.04 11.47 -16.28
C ALA A 152 -0.74 10.23 -15.73
N VAL A 153 -0.90 10.11 -14.41
CA VAL A 153 -1.72 9.06 -13.77
C VAL A 153 -3.15 9.11 -14.31
N LYS A 154 -3.74 10.30 -14.44
CA LYS A 154 -5.12 10.46 -14.93
C LYS A 154 -5.28 10.04 -16.39
N SER A 155 -4.34 10.41 -17.25
CA SER A 155 -4.32 9.95 -18.64
C SER A 155 -4.09 8.44 -18.74
N ALA A 156 -3.20 7.88 -17.93
CA ALA A 156 -2.95 6.45 -17.85
C ALA A 156 -4.19 5.66 -17.38
N GLN A 157 -4.97 6.23 -16.46
CA GLN A 157 -6.23 5.63 -15.99
C GLN A 157 -7.23 5.41 -17.14
N VAL A 158 -7.33 6.36 -18.09
CA VAL A 158 -8.21 6.22 -19.26
C VAL A 158 -7.75 5.06 -20.15
N GLN A 159 -6.45 5.02 -20.47
CA GLN A 159 -5.86 3.94 -21.27
C GLN A 159 -6.04 2.57 -20.61
N LEU A 160 -5.93 2.52 -19.28
CA LEU A 160 -6.18 1.30 -18.52
C LEU A 160 -7.64 0.87 -18.63
N ALA A 161 -8.59 1.78 -18.45
CA ALA A 161 -10.02 1.45 -18.59
C ALA A 161 -10.32 0.90 -19.98
N GLU A 162 -9.82 1.55 -21.04
CA GLU A 162 -9.96 1.09 -22.43
C GLU A 162 -9.40 -0.33 -22.60
N ALA A 163 -8.15 -0.56 -22.17
CA ALA A 163 -7.51 -1.87 -22.26
C ALA A 163 -8.29 -2.96 -21.50
N LEU A 164 -8.89 -2.63 -20.36
CA LEU A 164 -9.69 -3.58 -19.59
C LEU A 164 -11.01 -3.92 -20.28
N PHE A 165 -11.68 -2.93 -20.88
CA PHE A 165 -12.89 -3.17 -21.67
C PHE A 165 -12.61 -4.01 -22.92
N GLU A 166 -11.53 -3.72 -23.66
CA GLU A 166 -11.12 -4.49 -24.83
C GLU A 166 -10.85 -5.97 -24.49
N ASN A 167 -10.38 -6.24 -23.27
CA ASN A 167 -10.16 -7.59 -22.79
C ASN A 167 -11.39 -8.24 -22.15
N ASN A 168 -12.57 -7.60 -22.17
CA ASN A 168 -13.83 -8.05 -21.57
C ASN A 168 -13.78 -8.20 -20.04
N VAL A 169 -13.11 -7.28 -19.34
CA VAL A 169 -13.14 -7.27 -17.86
C VAL A 169 -14.55 -6.88 -17.44
N PRO A 170 -15.19 -7.58 -16.47
CA PRO A 170 -16.54 -7.18 -16.09
C PRO A 170 -16.51 -5.77 -15.48
N VAL A 171 -17.59 -5.02 -15.76
CA VAL A 171 -17.66 -3.58 -15.48
C VAL A 171 -17.47 -3.25 -14.00
N PRO A 172 -18.04 -4.01 -13.03
CA PRO A 172 -17.84 -3.74 -11.60
C PRO A 172 -16.36 -3.74 -11.19
N GLU A 173 -15.55 -4.61 -11.78
CA GLU A 173 -14.12 -4.77 -11.50
C GLU A 173 -13.31 -3.61 -12.09
N VAL A 174 -13.69 -3.15 -13.29
CA VAL A 174 -13.13 -1.91 -13.85
C VAL A 174 -13.48 -0.71 -12.96
N GLN A 175 -14.73 -0.61 -12.49
CA GLN A 175 -15.17 0.48 -11.62
C GLN A 175 -14.48 0.46 -10.25
N ALA A 176 -14.28 -0.72 -9.65
CA ALA A 176 -13.52 -0.87 -8.40
C ALA A 176 -12.09 -0.36 -8.56
N LEU A 177 -11.41 -0.75 -9.65
CA LEU A 177 -10.06 -0.27 -9.96
C LEU A 177 -10.03 1.26 -10.20
N LEU A 178 -11.00 1.80 -10.94
CA LEU A 178 -11.08 3.25 -11.15
C LEU A 178 -11.26 3.98 -9.82
N THR A 179 -12.08 3.45 -8.92
CA THR A 179 -12.26 3.96 -7.57
C THR A 179 -10.94 3.97 -6.79
N ASP A 180 -10.20 2.86 -6.81
CA ASP A 180 -8.94 2.76 -6.08
C ASP A 180 -7.88 3.74 -6.60
N ILE A 181 -7.79 3.89 -7.93
CA ILE A 181 -6.89 4.88 -8.55
C ILE A 181 -7.29 6.30 -8.13
N ASN A 182 -8.58 6.65 -8.21
CA ASN A 182 -9.05 7.97 -7.82
C ASN A 182 -8.79 8.25 -6.34
N ARG A 183 -9.05 7.28 -5.45
CA ARG A 183 -8.76 7.38 -4.01
C ARG A 183 -7.28 7.61 -3.75
N ASP A 184 -6.40 6.93 -4.47
CA ASP A 184 -4.96 7.12 -4.35
C ASP A 184 -4.52 8.50 -4.85
N ILE A 185 -5.09 9.01 -5.95
CA ILE A 185 -4.85 10.39 -6.41
C ILE A 185 -5.23 11.39 -5.30
N HIS A 186 -6.41 11.27 -4.70
CA HIS A 186 -6.84 12.13 -3.59
C HIS A 186 -5.87 12.09 -2.40
N ALA A 187 -5.44 10.89 -2.00
CA ALA A 187 -4.49 10.74 -0.91
C ALA A 187 -3.13 11.37 -1.22
N ARG A 188 -2.67 11.33 -2.48
CA ARG A 188 -1.43 11.99 -2.90
C ARG A 188 -1.55 13.51 -2.93
N ILE A 189 -2.67 14.04 -3.45
CA ILE A 189 -2.97 15.49 -3.43
C ILE A 189 -2.96 16.01 -2.00
N LEU A 190 -3.67 15.34 -1.08
CA LEU A 190 -3.68 15.71 0.34
C LEU A 190 -2.28 15.75 0.94
N ARG A 191 -1.50 14.66 0.83
CA ARG A 191 -0.14 14.59 1.39
C ARG A 191 0.77 15.67 0.82
N ARG A 192 0.64 15.96 -0.47
CA ARG A 192 1.39 17.01 -1.15
C ARG A 192 1.03 18.39 -0.58
N ASN A 193 -0.26 18.71 -0.50
CA ASN A 193 -0.72 20.00 0.00
C ASN A 193 -0.31 20.22 1.44
N LEU A 194 -0.41 19.20 2.30
CA LEU A 194 0.07 19.25 3.68
C LEU A 194 1.56 19.57 3.75
N LYS A 195 2.39 18.84 2.98
CA LYS A 195 3.84 19.09 2.93
C LYS A 195 4.18 20.49 2.41
N GLN A 196 3.39 21.00 1.47
CA GLN A 196 3.56 22.34 0.94
C GLN A 196 3.22 23.40 2.00
N MET A 197 2.04 23.31 2.62
CA MET A 197 1.60 24.20 3.70
C MET A 197 2.57 24.17 4.89
N GLU A 198 3.10 23.01 5.24
CA GLU A 198 4.12 22.86 6.29
C GLU A 198 5.39 23.67 6.02
N SER A 199 5.78 23.79 4.75
CA SER A 199 6.94 24.59 4.35
C SER A 199 6.66 26.08 4.20
N GLU A 200 5.39 26.48 4.18
CA GLU A 200 4.96 27.86 4.04
C GLU A 200 4.93 28.55 5.41
N LYS A 201 5.48 29.77 5.49
CA LYS A 201 5.55 30.53 6.74
C LYS A 201 4.18 30.92 7.30
N GLU A 202 3.17 31.01 6.44
CA GLU A 202 1.81 31.41 6.78
C GLU A 202 1.02 30.30 7.47
N TRP A 203 1.27 29.04 7.11
CA TRP A 203 0.45 27.90 7.54
C TRP A 203 1.18 26.99 8.51
N GLY A 204 2.33 26.43 8.11
CA GLY A 204 3.04 25.45 8.92
C GLY A 204 2.31 24.08 9.01
N PRO A 205 2.68 23.24 9.99
CA PRO A 205 2.09 21.90 10.13
C PRO A 205 0.61 21.97 10.52
N ALA A 206 -0.11 20.86 10.32
CA ALA A 206 -1.52 20.77 10.70
C ALA A 206 -1.69 21.12 12.20
N PRO A 207 -2.63 22.02 12.53
CA PRO A 207 -2.75 22.53 13.89
C PRO A 207 -3.37 21.53 14.88
N VAL A 208 -4.06 20.51 14.36
CA VAL A 208 -4.67 19.39 15.09
C VAL A 208 -4.62 18.13 14.22
N GLU A 209 -4.70 16.96 14.86
CA GLU A 209 -4.90 15.69 14.15
C GLU A 209 -6.25 15.68 13.44
N PHE A 210 -6.32 14.98 12.31
CA PHE A 210 -7.55 14.93 11.51
C PHE A 210 -7.60 13.70 10.61
N SER A 211 -8.79 13.44 10.09
CA SER A 211 -9.05 12.44 9.05
C SER A 211 -9.76 13.08 7.86
N LEU A 212 -9.28 12.80 6.64
CA LEU A 212 -10.02 13.09 5.41
C LEU A 212 -11.10 12.01 5.22
N ILE A 213 -12.34 12.44 5.01
CA ILE A 213 -13.45 11.58 4.62
C ILE A 213 -13.80 11.83 3.16
N ILE A 214 -14.00 10.73 2.42
CA ILE A 214 -14.50 10.76 1.04
C ILE A 214 -15.96 10.30 1.09
N LEU A 215 -16.83 11.12 0.52
CA LEU A 215 -18.28 10.98 0.50
C LEU A 215 -18.74 10.66 -0.93
N GLY A 216 -20.05 10.62 -1.15
CA GLY A 216 -20.62 10.42 -2.49
C GLY A 216 -20.24 9.09 -3.14
N SER A 217 -20.01 9.11 -4.46
CA SER A 217 -19.59 7.93 -5.22
C SER A 217 -18.22 7.41 -4.76
N GLY A 218 -17.31 8.29 -4.33
CA GLY A 218 -15.98 7.91 -3.86
C GLY A 218 -16.03 7.17 -2.54
N GLY A 219 -16.98 7.56 -1.68
CA GLY A 219 -17.29 6.88 -0.42
C GLY A 219 -17.96 5.52 -0.64
N ARG A 220 -18.87 5.40 -1.62
CA ARG A 220 -19.55 4.13 -1.95
C ARG A 220 -18.71 3.15 -2.75
N GLY A 221 -17.58 3.60 -3.29
CA GLY A 221 -16.71 2.77 -4.13
C GLY A 221 -17.17 2.67 -5.59
N GLU A 222 -17.89 3.68 -6.06
CA GLU A 222 -18.58 3.69 -7.35
C GLU A 222 -18.02 4.74 -8.32
N ASN A 223 -16.75 5.15 -8.16
CA ASN A 223 -16.14 6.20 -8.98
C ASN A 223 -15.85 5.75 -10.41
N PHE A 224 -16.18 6.62 -11.36
CA PHE A 224 -15.81 6.47 -12.78
C PHE A 224 -14.54 7.26 -13.13
N LEU A 225 -14.28 7.48 -14.42
CA LEU A 225 -13.09 8.18 -14.89
C LEU A 225 -13.02 9.63 -14.43
N PHE A 226 -14.13 10.34 -14.29
CA PHE A 226 -14.16 11.75 -13.91
C PHE A 226 -15.16 11.94 -12.76
N PRO A 227 -14.81 11.50 -11.54
CA PRO A 227 -15.72 11.59 -10.41
C PRO A 227 -15.81 13.03 -9.90
N ASP A 228 -16.98 13.38 -9.37
CA ASP A 228 -17.16 14.62 -8.60
C ASP A 228 -16.34 14.59 -7.30
N GLN A 229 -16.12 15.76 -6.71
CA GLN A 229 -15.41 15.92 -5.44
C GLN A 229 -16.39 16.11 -4.28
N ASP A 230 -16.61 15.02 -3.54
CA ASP A 230 -17.39 15.02 -2.30
C ASP A 230 -16.48 14.60 -1.14
N ASN A 231 -15.88 15.56 -0.44
CA ASN A 231 -14.89 15.31 0.60
C ASN A 231 -15.08 16.24 1.80
N GLY A 232 -14.61 15.81 2.97
CA GLY A 232 -14.66 16.59 4.19
C GLY A 232 -13.56 16.20 5.17
N PHE A 233 -13.43 16.94 6.26
CA PHE A 233 -12.47 16.64 7.32
C PHE A 233 -13.20 16.37 8.64
N ILE A 234 -12.73 15.35 9.36
CA ILE A 234 -13.05 15.14 10.77
C ILE A 234 -11.81 15.59 11.55
N LEU A 235 -11.97 16.61 12.38
CA LEU A 235 -10.91 17.16 13.21
C LEU A 235 -10.96 16.53 14.60
N ASP A 236 -9.81 16.34 15.24
CA ASP A 236 -9.75 15.97 16.65
C ASP A 236 -10.34 17.08 17.54
N ASP A 237 -10.68 16.77 18.79
CA ASP A 237 -11.26 17.76 19.70
C ASP A 237 -10.25 18.89 20.03
N TYR A 238 -10.71 20.14 19.98
CA TYR A 238 -9.91 21.32 20.35
C TYR A 238 -10.75 22.40 21.04
N PRO A 239 -10.13 23.32 21.81
CA PRO A 239 -10.85 24.39 22.50
C PRO A 239 -11.48 25.40 21.52
N ASP A 240 -12.70 25.87 21.81
CA ASP A 240 -13.42 26.86 20.99
C ASP A 240 -12.59 28.14 20.69
N ALA A 241 -11.68 28.51 21.60
CA ALA A 241 -10.80 29.65 21.44
C ALA A 241 -9.81 29.53 20.26
N ASP A 242 -9.54 28.30 19.80
CA ASP A 242 -8.63 28.02 18.69
C ASP A 242 -9.30 28.04 17.30
N HIS A 243 -10.64 28.17 17.21
CA HIS A 243 -11.39 28.17 15.93
C HIS A 243 -10.80 29.14 14.90
N ALA A 244 -10.46 30.36 15.33
CA ALA A 244 -9.92 31.41 14.46
C ALA A 244 -8.54 31.07 13.85
N ARG A 245 -7.83 30.09 14.43
CA ARG A 245 -6.54 29.59 13.93
C ARG A 245 -6.70 28.28 13.15
N ILE A 246 -7.63 27.42 13.57
CA ILE A 246 -7.81 26.08 12.99
C ILE A 246 -8.66 26.11 11.72
N ASP A 247 -9.80 26.82 11.73
CA ASP A 247 -10.71 26.84 10.58
C ASP A 247 -10.05 27.35 9.29
N PRO A 248 -9.29 28.48 9.30
CA PRO A 248 -8.64 28.96 8.09
C PRO A 248 -7.66 27.96 7.48
N TYR A 249 -6.95 27.18 8.32
CA TYR A 249 -6.02 26.15 7.86
C TYR A 249 -6.75 25.07 7.06
N PHE A 250 -7.86 24.55 7.58
CA PHE A 250 -8.60 23.47 6.92
C PHE A 250 -9.44 23.96 5.74
N ILE A 251 -9.89 25.22 5.75
CA ILE A 251 -10.51 25.85 4.58
C ILE A 251 -9.50 25.96 3.44
N GLU A 252 -8.31 26.50 3.71
CA GLU A 252 -7.24 26.60 2.71
C GLU A 252 -6.84 25.20 2.19
N LEU A 253 -6.69 24.22 3.09
CA LEU A 253 -6.38 22.85 2.68
C LEU A 253 -7.47 22.27 1.77
N ALA A 254 -8.74 22.55 2.05
CA ALA A 254 -9.86 22.13 1.19
C ALA A 254 -9.80 22.79 -0.20
N GLU A 255 -9.53 24.10 -0.26
CA GLU A 255 -9.41 24.84 -1.53
C GLU A 255 -8.24 24.35 -2.38
N ARG A 256 -7.12 23.95 -1.77
CA ARG A 256 -5.99 23.37 -2.51
C ARG A 256 -6.25 21.96 -3.04
N MET A 257 -7.30 21.28 -2.56
CA MET A 257 -7.65 19.93 -2.99
C MET A 257 -8.60 19.91 -4.20
N THR A 258 -9.22 21.04 -4.55
CA THR A 258 -10.07 21.20 -5.74
C THR A 258 -9.26 21.56 -6.99
#